data_AF-A0A7Y1UVP2-F1
#
_entry.id   AF-A0A7Y1UVP2-F1
#
_cell.length_a   1.000
_cell.length_b   1.000
_cell.length_c   1.000
_cell.angle_alpha   90.00
_cell.angle_beta   90.00
_cell.angle_gamma   90.00
#
_symmetry.space_group_name_H-M   'P 1'
#
loop_
_entity.id
_entity.type
_entity.pdbx_description
1 polymer ?
#
loop_
_entity_poly.entity_id
_entity_poly.type
_entity_poly.pdbx_seq_one_letter_code
_entity_poly.pdbx_strand_id
1 'polypeptide(L)'
;PGGRAGLVDLGRPRSAGAARIHRMGSGVVLPLVGSIAGARAEYVYLNESLDKLPPAEELYADTQFRQVDLWRMGPLGFVYGVVLEKL
;
A
#
# COMPACT_ATOMS: atom_id res chain seq x y z
N PRO A 1 -8.18 5.56 -26.84
CA PRO A 1 -6.77 5.10 -26.79
C PRO A 1 -5.92 6.16 -26.09
N GLY A 2 -4.98 5.79 -25.21
CA GLY A 2 -4.13 6.75 -24.48
C GLY A 2 -4.75 7.39 -23.22
N GLY A 3 -5.89 6.89 -22.74
CA GLY A 3 -6.46 7.32 -21.46
C GLY A 3 -5.57 6.91 -20.29
N ARG A 4 -5.42 7.79 -19.30
CA ARG A 4 -4.56 7.57 -18.13
C ARG A 4 -5.36 7.48 -16.85
N ALA A 5 -4.95 6.58 -15.96
CA ALA A 5 -5.49 6.45 -14.61
C ALA A 5 -4.34 6.58 -13.60
N GLY A 6 -4.50 7.50 -12.64
CA GLY A 6 -3.61 7.63 -11.49
C GLY A 6 -4.25 7.00 -10.26
N LEU A 7 -3.52 6.12 -9.56
CA LEU A 7 -3.97 5.51 -8.32
C LEU A 7 -2.95 5.83 -7.22
N VAL A 8 -3.45 6.06 -6.01
CA VAL A 8 -2.65 6.19 -4.79
C VAL A 8 -3.24 5.26 -3.76
N ASP A 9 -2.41 4.40 -3.18
CA ASP A 9 -2.84 3.40 -2.21
C ASP A 9 -1.71 3.06 -1.23
N LEU A 10 -2.06 2.27 -0.22
CA LEU A 10 -1.15 1.79 0.80
C LEU A 10 -0.72 0.36 0.51
N GLY A 11 0.51 0.04 0.86
CA GLY A 11 1.03 -1.32 0.81
C GLY A 11 2.15 -1.51 1.83
N ARG A 12 2.70 -2.72 1.89
CA ARG A 12 3.93 -2.92 2.63
C ARG A 12 5.13 -2.27 1.91
N PRO A 13 6.15 -1.83 2.66
CA PRO A 13 7.45 -1.47 2.10
C PRO A 13 8.00 -2.53 1.14
N ARG A 14 8.76 -2.09 0.13
CA ARG A 14 9.25 -2.97 -0.95
C ARG A 14 10.17 -4.09 -0.47
N SER A 15 11.01 -3.85 0.53
CA SER A 15 11.94 -4.87 1.03
C SER A 15 11.30 -5.73 2.11
N ALA A 16 11.54 -7.04 2.07
CA ALA A 16 10.97 -7.99 3.04
C ALA A 16 11.30 -7.62 4.50
N GLY A 17 12.52 -7.13 4.76
CA GLY A 17 12.93 -6.66 6.08
C GLY A 17 12.13 -5.42 6.54
N ALA A 18 12.01 -4.41 5.68
CA ALA A 18 11.21 -3.22 6.00
C ALA A 18 9.72 -3.56 6.14
N ALA A 19 9.19 -4.47 5.33
CA ALA A 19 7.83 -4.96 5.43
C ALA A 19 7.55 -5.63 6.78
N ARG A 20 8.48 -6.45 7.27
CA ARG A 20 8.39 -7.08 8.59
C ARG A 20 8.39 -6.04 9.72
N ILE A 21 9.32 -5.09 9.70
CA ILE A 21 9.39 -4.01 10.69
C ILE A 21 8.10 -3.19 10.67
N HIS A 22 7.65 -2.80 9.47
CA HIS A 22 6.43 -2.02 9.29
C HIS A 22 5.20 -2.76 9.82
N ARG A 23 5.06 -4.07 9.54
CA ARG A 23 3.98 -4.91 10.06
C ARG A 23 3.97 -4.98 11.58
N MET A 24 5.13 -5.21 12.20
CA MET A 24 5.23 -5.25 13.66
C MET A 24 4.87 -3.90 14.29
N GLY A 25 5.41 -2.80 13.76
CA GLY A 25 5.14 -1.46 14.26
C GLY A 25 3.67 -1.08 14.11
N SER A 26 3.11 -1.21 12.90
CA SER A 26 1.70 -0.89 12.63
C SER A 26 0.72 -1.80 13.38
N GLY A 27 1.07 -3.08 13.58
CA GLY A 27 0.27 -4.02 14.37
C GLY A 27 0.17 -3.68 15.87
N VAL A 28 1.07 -2.84 16.39
CA VAL A 28 1.00 -2.32 17.77
C VAL A 28 0.42 -0.91 17.78
N VAL A 29 0.93 -0.03 16.94
CA VAL A 29 0.56 1.40 16.94
C VAL A 29 -0.88 1.61 16.48
N LEU A 30 -1.32 0.98 15.39
CA LEU A 30 -2.66 1.22 14.85
C LEU A 30 -3.76 0.80 15.84
N PRO A 31 -3.73 -0.40 16.47
CA PRO A 31 -4.75 -0.75 17.44
C PRO A 31 -4.76 0.18 18.67
N LEU A 32 -3.61 0.68 19.12
CA LEU A 32 -3.55 1.65 20.22
C LEU A 32 -4.21 2.98 19.84
N VAL A 33 -3.87 3.53 18.67
CA VAL A 33 -4.50 4.76 18.15
C VAL A 33 -6.00 4.55 17.95
N GLY A 34 -6.39 3.43 17.33
CA GLY A 34 -7.81 3.09 17.15
C GLY A 34 -8.55 2.94 18.48
N SER A 35 -7.91 2.44 19.53
CA SER A 35 -8.53 2.35 20.87
C SER A 35 -8.80 3.74 21.46
N ILE A 36 -7.85 4.67 21.30
CA ILE A 36 -8.01 6.07 21.74
C ILE A 36 -9.11 6.77 20.92
N ALA A 37 -9.20 6.47 19.63
CA ALA A 37 -10.19 7.04 18.72
C ALA A 37 -11.58 6.37 18.78
N GLY A 38 -11.77 5.30 19.57
CA GLY A 38 -13.02 4.54 19.60
C GLY A 38 -13.29 3.67 18.35
N ALA A 39 -12.27 3.44 17.52
CA ALA A 39 -12.32 2.73 16.23
C ALA A 39 -11.25 1.64 16.13
N ARG A 40 -11.07 0.86 17.21
CA ARG A 40 -9.99 -0.14 17.29
C ARG A 40 -10.07 -1.18 16.18
N ALA A 41 -11.27 -1.65 15.84
CA ALA A 41 -11.46 -2.71 14.85
C ALA A 41 -11.05 -2.26 13.45
N GLU A 42 -11.36 -1.02 13.09
CA GLU A 42 -11.04 -0.39 11.82
C GLU A 42 -9.52 -0.23 11.65
N TYR A 43 -8.82 0.14 12.71
CA TYR A 43 -7.36 0.28 12.70
C TYR A 43 -6.63 -1.07 12.70
N VAL A 44 -7.19 -2.09 13.36
CA VAL A 44 -6.71 -3.48 13.23
C VAL A 44 -6.89 -3.94 11.78
N TYR A 45 -8.08 -3.72 11.22
CA TYR A 45 -8.37 -4.06 9.83
C TYR A 45 -7.43 -3.35 8.85
N LEU A 46 -7.13 -2.08 9.08
CA LEU A 46 -6.16 -1.32 8.27
C LEU A 46 -4.78 -1.97 8.27
N ASN A 47 -4.29 -2.45 9.42
CA ASN A 47 -3.01 -3.17 9.43
C ASN A 47 -3.08 -4.48 8.62
N GLU A 48 -4.16 -5.23 8.77
CA GLU A 48 -4.36 -6.52 8.09
C GLU A 48 -4.56 -6.35 6.57
N SER A 49 -5.24 -5.28 6.14
CA SER A 49 -5.54 -5.06 4.73
C SER A 49 -4.30 -4.81 3.88
N LEU A 50 -3.21 -4.29 4.49
CA LEU A 50 -1.94 -4.05 3.80
C LEU A 50 -1.25 -5.31 3.27
N ASP A 51 -1.70 -6.49 3.69
CA ASP A 51 -1.15 -7.78 3.28
C ASP A 51 -2.06 -8.54 2.31
N LYS A 52 -3.22 -7.99 1.95
CA LYS A 52 -4.19 -8.66 1.08
C LYS A 52 -3.82 -8.60 -0.40
N LEU A 53 -2.98 -7.65 -0.79
CA LEU A 53 -2.53 -7.45 -2.16
C LEU A 53 -1.01 -7.66 -2.25
N PRO A 54 -0.51 -8.16 -3.39
CA PRO A 54 0.93 -8.18 -3.65
C PRO A 54 1.49 -6.75 -3.71
N PRO A 55 2.82 -6.58 -3.65
CA PRO A 55 3.45 -5.30 -3.88
C PRO A 55 2.99 -4.64 -5.20
N ALA A 56 2.92 -3.32 -5.23
CA ALA A 56 2.45 -2.58 -6.41
C ALA A 56 3.25 -2.93 -7.69
N GLU A 57 4.55 -3.18 -7.55
CA GLU A 57 5.44 -3.60 -8.64
C GLU A 57 5.02 -4.91 -9.29
N GLU A 58 4.34 -5.80 -8.55
CA GLU A 58 3.83 -7.07 -9.03
C GLU A 58 2.36 -6.95 -9.44
N LEU A 59 1.56 -6.21 -8.67
CA LEU A 59 0.12 -6.03 -8.86
C LEU A 59 -0.24 -5.50 -10.25
N TYR A 60 0.58 -4.60 -10.80
CA TYR A 60 0.33 -3.95 -12.09
C TYR A 60 1.22 -4.46 -13.24
N ALA A 61 2.09 -5.45 -13.00
CA ALA A 61 3.05 -5.93 -13.99
C ALA A 61 2.40 -6.65 -15.18
N ASP A 62 1.29 -7.37 -14.94
CA ASP A 62 0.63 -8.21 -15.94
C ASP A 62 -0.82 -7.74 -16.16
N THR A 63 -0.96 -6.50 -16.64
CA THR A 63 -2.27 -5.89 -16.94
C THR A 63 -2.35 -5.45 -18.39
N GLN A 64 -3.57 -5.19 -18.87
CA GLN A 64 -3.81 -4.59 -20.19
C GLN A 64 -3.38 -3.11 -20.29
N PHE A 65 -2.73 -2.58 -19.25
CA PHE A 65 -2.29 -1.19 -19.18
C PHE A 65 -0.77 -1.11 -19.17
N ARG A 66 -0.24 -0.08 -19.84
CA ARG A 66 1.17 0.27 -19.73
C ARG A 66 1.40 1.04 -18.43
N GLN A 67 2.31 0.58 -17.59
CA GLN A 67 2.78 1.33 -16.44
C GLN A 67 3.66 2.50 -16.92
N VAL A 68 3.15 3.72 -16.77
CA VAL A 68 3.86 4.95 -17.14
C VAL A 68 4.80 5.39 -16.03
N ASP A 69 4.34 5.27 -14.78
CA ASP A 69 5.12 5.66 -13.61
C ASP A 69 4.67 4.83 -12.39
N LEU A 70 5.60 4.58 -11.48
CA LEU A 70 5.35 3.96 -10.17
C LEU A 70 6.38 4.48 -9.18
N TRP A 71 5.88 5.08 -8.11
CA TRP A 71 6.71 5.69 -7.08
C TRP A 71 6.17 5.35 -5.68
N ARG A 72 7.03 5.54 -4.67
CA ARG A 72 6.73 5.28 -3.27
C ARG A 72 7.08 6.49 -2.42
N MET A 73 6.28 6.75 -1.38
CA MET A 73 6.49 7.82 -0.42
C MET A 73 6.14 7.39 1.02
N GLY A 74 6.38 8.29 1.96
CA GLY A 74 6.12 8.08 3.38
C GLY A 74 7.17 7.19 4.06
N PRO A 75 7.03 6.98 5.38
CA PRO A 75 7.92 6.11 6.15
C PRO A 75 8.12 4.75 5.47
N LEU A 76 9.36 4.37 5.18
CA LEU A 76 9.70 3.10 4.53
C LEU A 76 9.03 2.86 3.14
N GLY A 77 8.38 3.85 2.54
CA GLY A 77 7.71 3.72 1.25
C GLY A 77 6.40 2.91 1.29
N PHE A 78 5.63 2.99 2.38
CA PHE A 78 4.36 2.27 2.53
C PHE A 78 3.20 2.88 1.72
N VAL A 79 3.33 4.12 1.24
CA VAL A 79 2.38 4.73 0.30
C VAL A 79 2.98 4.59 -1.10
N TYR A 80 2.18 4.18 -2.08
CA TYR A 80 2.61 4.14 -3.47
C TYR A 80 1.63 4.89 -4.37
N GLY A 81 2.15 5.40 -5.48
CA GLY A 81 1.37 5.98 -6.56
C GLY A 81 1.74 5.32 -7.89
N VAL A 82 0.76 5.01 -8.73
CA VAL A 82 0.96 4.42 -10.05
C VAL A 82 0.17 5.20 -11.11
N VAL A 83 0.77 5.39 -12.28
CA VAL A 83 0.10 5.92 -13.47
C VAL A 83 0.05 4.85 -14.53
N LEU A 84 -1.16 4.48 -14.93
CA LEU A 84 -1.43 3.45 -15.94
C LEU A 84 -2.02 4.10 -17.19
N GLU A 85 -1.63 3.63 -18.37
CA GLU A 85 -2.13 4.10 -19.66
C GLU A 85 -2.76 2.95 -20.45
N LYS A 86 -3.97 3.15 -20.96
CA LYS A 86 -4.67 2.17 -21.79
C LYS A 86 -3.95 2.04 -23.14
N LEU A 87 -3.49 0.81 -23.41
CA LEU A 87 -2.93 0.39 -24.70
C LEU A 87 -3.92 0.66 -25.86
#